data_AF-B2TEL4-F1
#
_entry.id   AF-B2TEL4-F1
#
_cell.length_a   1.000
_cell.length_b   1.000
_cell.length_c   1.000
_cell.angle_alpha   90.00
_cell.angle_beta   90.00
_cell.angle_gamma   90.00
#
_symmetry.space_group_name_H-M   'P 1'
#
loop_
_entity.id
_entity.type
_entity.pdbx_description
1 polymer ?
#
loop_
_entity_poly.entity_id
_entity_poly.type
_entity_poly.pdbx_seq_one_letter_code
_entity_poly.pdbx_strand_id
1 'polypeptide(L)'
;MESHPFRVLAALLVSSAGFCPAVSHAYALDAQFDCQARPHTFITQLIDDNYIESKPMRVDKNSVNAFRPVHGSDMTVFGFRVYAVLGYEPDDDMFKKGRGQALAGPLYGVVLSAPSESVETRVRAAGSTAKVHSVIPLLLTALICTD
;
A
#
# COMPACT_ATOMS: atom_id res chain seq x y z
N MET A 1 -35.94 -67.90 27.93
CA MET A 1 -35.73 -66.57 28.54
C MET A 1 -34.78 -65.83 27.64
N GLU A 2 -35.27 -64.76 27.02
CA GLU A 2 -34.54 -63.92 26.07
C GLU A 2 -33.36 -63.18 26.73
N SER A 3 -32.33 -62.86 25.93
CA SER A 3 -31.75 -61.52 25.91
C SER A 3 -30.76 -61.37 24.75
N HIS A 4 -30.99 -60.33 23.94
CA HIS A 4 -30.33 -59.97 22.69
C HIS A 4 -28.86 -59.52 22.81
N PRO A 5 -28.07 -59.62 21.71
CA PRO A 5 -26.68 -59.22 21.66
C PRO A 5 -26.53 -57.69 21.56
N PHE A 6 -25.73 -57.10 22.45
CA PHE A 6 -25.34 -55.69 22.37
C PHE A 6 -24.33 -55.51 21.23
N ARG A 7 -24.82 -55.06 20.06
CA ARG A 7 -23.97 -54.54 18.98
C ARG A 7 -23.53 -53.11 19.33
N VAL A 8 -22.28 -52.96 19.76
CA VAL A 8 -21.64 -51.64 19.89
C VAL A 8 -21.06 -51.26 18.53
N LEU A 9 -21.72 -50.36 17.82
CA LEU A 9 -21.20 -49.74 16.60
C LEU A 9 -20.47 -48.45 17.02
N ALA A 10 -19.14 -48.49 17.07
CA ALA A 10 -18.33 -47.30 17.32
C ALA A 10 -18.18 -46.49 16.02
N ALA A 11 -18.90 -45.38 15.90
CA ALA A 11 -18.73 -44.43 14.81
C ALA A 11 -17.57 -43.47 15.14
N LEU A 12 -16.43 -43.63 14.46
CA LEU A 12 -15.31 -42.69 14.50
C LEU A 12 -15.65 -41.47 13.63
N LEU A 13 -15.98 -40.35 14.27
CA LEU A 13 -16.10 -39.05 13.60
C LEU A 13 -14.69 -38.47 13.38
N VAL A 14 -14.23 -38.48 12.12
CA VAL A 14 -13.03 -37.75 11.70
C VAL A 14 -13.41 -36.28 11.58
N SER A 15 -13.07 -35.47 12.58
CA SER A 15 -13.17 -34.01 12.51
C SER A 15 -12.00 -33.46 11.70
N SER A 16 -12.19 -33.24 10.40
CA SER A 16 -11.27 -32.43 9.60
C SER A 16 -11.42 -30.97 10.00
N ALA A 17 -10.57 -30.50 10.92
CA ALA A 17 -10.41 -29.07 11.17
C ALA A 17 -9.80 -28.42 9.92
N GLY A 18 -10.66 -27.85 9.07
CA GLY A 18 -10.23 -27.02 7.96
C GLY A 18 -9.54 -25.77 8.50
N PHE A 19 -8.21 -25.72 8.36
CA PHE A 19 -7.48 -24.47 8.50
C PHE A 19 -7.88 -23.58 7.32
N CYS A 20 -8.80 -22.64 7.54
CA CYS A 20 -8.97 -21.53 6.61
C CYS A 20 -7.67 -20.70 6.68
N PRO A 21 -6.88 -20.59 5.59
CA PRO A 21 -5.81 -19.61 5.58
C PRO A 21 -6.48 -18.24 5.74
N ALA A 22 -6.10 -17.50 6.78
CA ALA A 22 -6.44 -16.09 6.85
C ALA A 22 -5.88 -15.44 5.58
N VAL A 23 -6.77 -15.03 4.69
CA VAL A 23 -6.39 -14.29 3.48
C VAL A 23 -5.86 -12.95 3.99
N SER A 24 -4.53 -12.82 4.06
CA SER A 24 -3.88 -11.52 4.28
C SER A 24 -4.21 -10.68 3.06
N HIS A 25 -5.27 -9.89 3.14
CA HIS A 25 -5.67 -8.99 2.07
C HIS A 25 -4.66 -7.85 2.04
N ALA A 26 -3.70 -7.97 1.11
CA ALA A 26 -2.87 -6.84 0.73
C ALA A 26 -3.78 -5.69 0.29
N TYR A 27 -3.62 -4.52 0.90
CA TYR A 27 -4.37 -3.33 0.49
C TYR A 27 -3.79 -2.82 -0.83
N ALA A 28 -4.51 -3.10 -1.91
CA ALA A 28 -4.13 -2.70 -3.26
C ALA A 28 -4.58 -1.26 -3.52
N LEU A 29 -3.60 -0.40 -3.78
CA LEU A 29 -3.79 1.03 -4.02
C LEU A 29 -3.94 1.37 -5.52
N ASP A 30 -3.95 0.37 -6.40
CA ASP A 30 -3.89 0.50 -7.87
C ASP A 30 -4.91 1.52 -8.42
N ALA A 31 -6.14 1.51 -7.90
CA ALA A 31 -7.21 2.41 -8.35
C ALA A 31 -6.93 3.89 -8.05
N GLN A 32 -6.12 4.18 -7.03
CA GLN A 32 -5.75 5.56 -6.65
C GLN A 32 -4.68 6.14 -7.57
N PHE A 33 -4.15 5.36 -8.53
CA PHE A 33 -3.13 5.81 -9.51
C PHE A 33 -3.74 6.11 -10.89
N ASP A 34 -4.99 6.55 -10.92
CA ASP A 34 -5.60 7.23 -12.09
C ASP A 34 -5.16 8.71 -12.21
N CYS A 35 -4.40 9.20 -11.24
CA CYS A 35 -3.88 10.56 -11.14
C CYS A 35 -4.96 11.65 -11.06
N GLN A 36 -6.14 11.35 -10.48
CA GLN A 36 -7.21 12.35 -10.29
C GLN A 36 -7.40 12.83 -8.85
N ALA A 37 -6.81 12.13 -7.87
CA ALA A 37 -6.91 12.52 -6.47
C ALA A 37 -6.05 13.76 -6.13
N ARG A 38 -6.53 14.57 -5.16
CA ARG A 38 -5.69 15.59 -4.51
C ARG A 38 -4.78 14.94 -3.47
N PRO A 39 -3.52 15.41 -3.29
CA PRO A 39 -2.62 14.86 -2.28
C PRO A 39 -3.18 14.89 -0.87
N HIS A 40 -3.87 15.97 -0.46
CA HIS A 40 -4.50 16.03 0.84
C HIS A 40 -5.45 14.85 1.06
N THR A 41 -6.40 14.66 0.15
CA THR A 41 -7.39 13.58 0.23
C THR A 41 -6.72 12.21 0.24
N PHE A 42 -5.74 11.99 -0.64
CA PHE A 42 -5.02 10.72 -0.74
C PHE A 42 -4.30 10.35 0.56
N ILE A 43 -3.60 11.30 1.18
CA ILE A 43 -2.86 11.05 2.42
C ILE A 43 -3.80 10.93 3.62
N THR A 44 -4.80 11.80 3.75
CA THR A 44 -5.75 11.76 4.87
C THR A 44 -6.51 10.44 4.90
N GLN A 45 -6.99 9.94 3.76
CA GLN A 45 -7.65 8.63 3.69
C GLN A 45 -6.76 7.49 4.22
N LEU A 46 -5.48 7.49 3.84
CA LEU A 46 -4.52 6.47 4.30
C LEU A 46 -4.20 6.57 5.79
N ILE A 47 -4.22 7.79 6.35
CA ILE A 47 -4.05 8.01 7.79
C ILE A 47 -5.29 7.54 8.54
N ASP A 48 -6.48 7.93 8.09
CA ASP A 48 -7.75 7.62 8.75
C ASP A 48 -8.02 6.10 8.77
N ASP A 49 -7.68 5.42 7.67
CA ASP A 49 -7.78 3.96 7.56
C ASP A 49 -6.61 3.21 8.26
N ASN A 50 -5.69 3.94 8.89
CA ASN A 50 -4.53 3.40 9.62
C ASN A 50 -3.59 2.53 8.74
N TYR A 51 -3.45 2.89 7.47
CA TYR A 51 -2.50 2.27 6.55
C TYR A 51 -1.11 2.90 6.61
N ILE A 52 -1.02 4.19 6.95
CA ILE A 52 0.25 4.90 7.14
C ILE A 52 0.31 5.63 8.49
N GLU A 53 1.53 5.81 9.00
CA GLU A 53 1.78 6.68 10.15
C GLU A 53 1.44 8.14 9.79
N SER A 54 0.71 8.84 10.67
CA SER A 54 0.35 10.25 10.48
C SER A 54 1.55 11.20 10.52
N LYS A 55 2.63 10.80 11.19
CA LYS A 55 3.88 11.57 11.23
C LYS A 55 4.77 11.14 10.05
N PRO A 56 5.19 12.08 9.17
CA PRO A 56 6.12 11.73 8.11
C PRO A 56 7.44 11.25 8.70
N MET A 57 7.97 10.15 8.15
CA MET A 57 9.28 9.62 8.50
C MET A 57 10.42 10.46 7.93
N ARG A 58 10.14 11.22 6.86
CA ARG A 58 11.08 12.14 6.23
C ARG A 58 10.32 13.30 5.60
N VAL A 59 10.92 14.48 5.66
CA VAL A 59 10.50 15.66 4.89
C VAL A 59 11.69 16.06 4.04
N ASP A 60 11.54 16.05 2.71
CA ASP A 60 12.61 16.43 1.80
C ASP A 60 12.74 17.96 1.71
N LYS A 61 13.85 18.45 1.15
CA LYS A 61 14.15 19.88 1.03
C LYS A 61 13.09 20.63 0.25
N ASN A 62 12.47 19.98 -0.74
CA ASN A 62 11.40 20.53 -1.57
C ASN A 62 9.99 20.37 -0.96
N SER A 63 9.91 20.09 0.34
CA SER A 63 8.66 19.91 1.11
C SER A 63 7.86 18.65 0.79
N VAL A 64 8.39 17.70 0.01
CA VAL A 64 7.77 16.38 -0.12
C VAL A 64 7.85 15.62 1.20
N ASN A 65 6.71 15.22 1.73
CA ASN A 65 6.59 14.43 2.95
C ASN A 65 6.53 12.96 2.56
N ALA A 66 7.35 12.13 3.20
CA ALA A 66 7.32 10.68 3.06
C ALA A 66 6.79 10.04 4.35
N PHE A 67 5.71 9.30 4.23
CA PHE A 67 5.01 8.60 5.30
C PHE A 67 5.34 7.12 5.24
N ARG A 68 5.42 6.51 6.43
CA ARG A 68 5.73 5.10 6.59
C ARG A 68 4.42 4.29 6.60
N PRO A 69 4.30 3.19 5.83
CA PRO A 69 3.24 2.21 6.03
C PRO A 69 3.28 1.63 7.45
N VAL A 70 2.12 1.45 8.09
CA VAL A 70 2.04 0.87 9.43
C VAL A 70 2.68 -0.53 9.44
N HIS A 71 3.34 -0.90 10.54
CA HIS A 71 3.98 -2.22 10.61
C HIS A 71 2.96 -3.34 10.41
N GLY A 72 3.23 -4.24 9.47
CA GLY A 72 2.33 -5.32 9.10
C GLY A 72 1.25 -4.93 8.08
N SER A 73 1.17 -3.67 7.63
CA SER A 73 0.31 -3.31 6.51
C SER A 73 0.85 -3.93 5.22
N ASP A 74 0.08 -4.83 4.60
CA ASP A 74 0.44 -5.43 3.32
C ASP A 74 0.05 -4.50 2.15
N MET A 75 0.51 -3.25 2.15
CA MET A 75 0.17 -2.29 1.09
C MET A 75 0.92 -2.59 -0.21
N THR A 76 0.19 -2.59 -1.32
CA THR A 76 0.76 -2.80 -2.65
C THR A 76 0.22 -1.82 -3.69
N VAL A 77 1.05 -1.51 -4.68
CA VAL A 77 0.61 -0.86 -5.93
C VAL A 77 1.12 -1.68 -7.10
N PHE A 78 0.21 -2.06 -7.99
CA PHE A 78 0.45 -2.93 -9.14
C PHE A 78 1.21 -4.22 -8.78
N GLY A 79 0.92 -4.76 -7.59
CA GLY A 79 1.53 -5.98 -7.03
C GLY A 79 2.89 -5.77 -6.38
N PHE A 80 3.43 -4.55 -6.32
CA PHE A 80 4.68 -4.26 -5.62
C PHE A 80 4.44 -3.70 -4.22
N ARG A 81 5.24 -4.11 -3.24
CA ARG A 81 5.19 -3.60 -1.88
C ARG A 81 5.48 -2.10 -1.83
N VAL A 82 4.67 -1.37 -1.08
CA VAL A 82 4.90 0.04 -0.77
C VAL A 82 5.96 0.15 0.32
N TYR A 83 7.05 0.85 0.03
CA TYR A 83 8.10 1.22 0.97
C TYR A 83 7.78 2.54 1.70
N ALA A 84 7.23 3.50 0.96
CA ALA A 84 6.86 4.81 1.49
C ALA A 84 5.68 5.37 0.70
N VAL A 85 4.86 6.20 1.34
CA VAL A 85 3.84 7.02 0.68
C VAL A 85 4.32 8.47 0.62
N LEU A 86 4.14 9.14 -0.50
CA LEU A 86 4.62 10.50 -0.75
C LEU A 86 3.44 11.46 -0.86
N GLY A 87 3.58 12.65 -0.29
CA GLY A 87 2.59 13.71 -0.44
C GLY A 87 3.20 15.10 -0.30
N TYR A 88 2.66 16.04 -1.08
CA TYR A 88 2.92 17.46 -1.00
C TYR A 88 1.79 18.22 -1.67
N GLU A 89 1.32 19.28 -1.01
CA GLU A 89 0.38 20.23 -1.58
C GLU A 89 0.75 21.64 -1.13
N PRO A 90 0.84 22.62 -2.05
CA PRO A 90 1.10 24.02 -1.67
C PRO A 90 0.02 24.56 -0.73
N ASP A 91 0.45 25.35 0.26
CA ASP A 91 -0.43 26.04 1.22
C ASP A 91 -1.39 25.14 2.01
N ASP A 92 -1.05 23.87 2.15
CA ASP A 92 -1.80 22.89 2.96
C ASP A 92 -1.02 22.55 4.24
N ASP A 93 -1.63 22.84 5.38
CA ASP A 93 -1.01 22.72 6.70
C ASP A 93 -0.76 21.27 7.14
N MET A 94 -1.34 20.28 6.45
CA MET A 94 -1.02 18.87 6.71
C MET A 94 0.43 18.55 6.36
N PHE A 95 1.00 19.21 5.34
CA PHE A 95 2.34 18.92 4.85
C PHE A 95 3.40 19.78 5.53
N LYS A 96 4.37 19.13 6.15
CA LYS A 96 5.49 19.84 6.79
C LYS A 96 6.39 20.46 5.72
N LYS A 97 6.80 21.71 5.95
CA LYS A 97 7.69 22.43 5.04
C LYS A 97 9.13 21.95 5.19
N GLY A 98 9.77 21.71 4.05
CA GLY A 98 11.20 21.46 3.95
C GLY A 98 12.02 22.73 4.17
N ARG A 99 13.35 22.59 4.16
CA ARG A 99 14.29 23.71 4.33
C ARG A 99 14.74 24.36 3.01
N GLY A 100 14.21 23.91 1.88
CA GLY A 100 14.56 24.40 0.54
C GLY A 100 13.36 25.02 -0.18
N GLN A 101 13.54 25.28 -1.47
CA GLN A 101 12.47 25.75 -2.33
C GLN A 101 11.43 24.64 -2.50
N ALA A 102 10.19 24.92 -2.13
CA ALA A 102 9.09 23.98 -2.28
C ALA A 102 8.74 23.74 -3.77
N LEU A 103 8.17 22.58 -4.08
CA LEU A 103 7.69 22.27 -5.43
C LEU A 103 6.59 23.25 -5.85
N ALA A 104 6.52 23.54 -7.16
CA ALA A 104 5.56 24.48 -7.73
C ALA A 104 4.11 23.97 -7.73
N GLY A 105 3.91 22.66 -7.69
CA GLY A 105 2.59 22.03 -7.76
C GLY A 105 2.47 20.81 -6.85
N PRO A 106 1.23 20.33 -6.66
CA PRO A 106 0.94 19.18 -5.81
C PRO A 106 1.53 17.89 -6.37
N LEU A 107 1.81 16.95 -5.48
CA LEU A 107 2.28 15.61 -5.81
C LEU A 107 1.78 14.62 -4.76
N TYR A 108 1.34 13.46 -5.22
CA TYR A 108 1.24 12.28 -4.38
C TYR A 108 1.83 11.07 -5.07
N GLY A 109 2.08 10.02 -4.31
CA GLY A 109 2.54 8.77 -4.88
C GLY A 109 3.12 7.83 -3.85
N VAL A 110 3.94 6.90 -4.32
CA VAL A 110 4.57 5.87 -3.48
C VAL A 110 6.00 5.63 -3.93
N VAL A 111 6.81 5.12 -3.01
CA VAL A 111 8.05 4.42 -3.32
C VAL A 111 7.77 2.94 -3.20
N LEU A 112 8.04 2.19 -4.25
CA LEU A 112 7.84 0.75 -4.37
C LEU A 112 9.16 0.02 -4.21
N SER A 113 9.12 -1.14 -3.54
CA SER A 113 10.25 -2.06 -3.45
C SER A 113 10.34 -2.93 -4.72
N ALA A 114 10.73 -2.31 -5.82
CA ALA A 114 10.93 -2.97 -7.12
C ALA A 114 11.84 -2.15 -8.05
N PRO A 115 12.50 -2.80 -9.05
CA PRO A 115 13.18 -2.12 -10.15
C PRO A 115 12.22 -1.30 -11.02
N SER A 116 12.70 -0.17 -11.56
CA SER A 116 11.87 0.75 -12.34
C SER A 116 11.28 0.11 -13.59
N GLU A 117 12.03 -0.74 -14.30
CA GLU A 117 11.56 -1.45 -15.50
C GLU A 117 10.34 -2.35 -15.21
N SER A 118 10.34 -3.01 -14.05
CA SER A 118 9.22 -3.85 -13.61
C SER A 118 7.99 -3.00 -13.28
N VAL A 119 8.21 -1.85 -12.62
CA VAL A 119 7.15 -0.89 -12.30
C VAL A 119 6.54 -0.29 -13.57
N GLU A 120 7.37 0.22 -14.49
CA GLU A 120 6.94 0.78 -15.78
C GLU A 120 6.10 -0.20 -16.58
N THR A 121 6.52 -1.48 -16.62
CA THR A 121 5.77 -2.52 -17.32
C THR A 121 4.35 -2.68 -16.76
N ARG A 122 4.21 -2.70 -15.43
CA ARG A 122 2.91 -2.87 -14.77
C ARG A 122 2.04 -1.62 -14.87
N VAL A 123 2.61 -0.44 -14.68
CA VAL A 123 1.92 0.86 -14.82
C VAL A 123 1.33 0.99 -16.23
N ARG A 124 2.12 0.69 -17.26
CA ARG A 124 1.67 0.70 -18.66
C ARG A 124 0.57 -0.32 -18.92
N ALA A 125 0.70 -1.53 -18.38
CA ALA A 125 -0.33 -2.57 -18.51
C ALA A 125 -1.66 -2.17 -17.84
N ALA A 126 -1.60 -1.40 -16.76
CA ALA A 126 -2.77 -0.86 -16.07
C ALA A 126 -3.37 0.40 -16.74
N GLY A 127 -2.71 0.97 -17.76
CA GLY A 127 -3.15 2.21 -18.40
C GLY A 127 -3.02 3.46 -17.53
N SER A 128 -2.23 3.41 -16.46
CA SER A 128 -1.99 4.54 -15.56
C SER A 128 -1.04 5.57 -16.19
N THR A 129 -1.30 6.85 -15.94
CA THR A 129 -0.47 7.99 -16.39
C THR A 129 0.59 8.40 -15.38
N ALA A 130 0.69 7.68 -14.24
CA ALA A 130 1.66 7.97 -13.20
C ALA A 130 3.10 7.85 -13.72
N LYS A 131 3.96 8.77 -13.28
CA LYS A 131 5.36 8.87 -13.70
C LYS A 131 6.24 7.96 -12.85
N VAL A 132 7.14 7.24 -13.50
CA VAL A 132 8.09 6.32 -12.84
C VAL A 132 9.46 6.98 -12.72
N HIS A 133 10.04 6.94 -11.52
CA HIS A 133 11.38 7.46 -11.24
C HIS A 133 12.18 6.47 -10.40
N SER A 134 13.37 6.09 -10.88
CA SER A 134 14.29 5.27 -10.10
C SER A 134 14.84 6.06 -8.92
N VAL A 135 14.68 5.52 -7.71
CA VAL A 135 15.20 6.13 -6.45
C VAL A 135 16.51 5.46 -6.07
N ILE A 136 16.49 4.13 -5.95
CA ILE A 136 17.70 3.30 -5.84
C ILE A 136 17.62 2.29 -6.99
N PRO A 137 18.54 2.37 -7.97
CA PRO A 137 18.54 1.45 -9.10
C PRO A 137 18.39 0.00 -8.64
N LEU A 138 17.51 -0.74 -9.31
CA LEU A 138 17.19 -2.15 -9.07
C LEU A 138 16.49 -2.47 -7.74
N LEU A 139 16.22 -1.49 -6.86
CA LEU A 139 15.65 -1.74 -5.53
C LEU A 139 14.41 -0.91 -5.21
N LEU A 140 14.48 0.42 -5.38
CA LEU A 140 13.40 1.34 -5.01
C LEU A 140 13.04 2.23 -6.19
N THR A 141 11.74 2.35 -6.44
CA THR A 141 11.19 3.14 -7.54
C THR A 141 10.05 4.00 -7.04
N ALA A 142 10.08 5.29 -7.31
CA ALA A 142 8.96 6.19 -7.07
C ALA A 142 7.96 6.10 -8.24
N LEU A 143 6.69 6.01 -7.90
CA LEU A 143 5.55 6.14 -8.80
C LEU A 143 4.76 7.35 -8.33
N ILE A 144 4.68 8.40 -9.15
CA ILE A 144 4.12 9.69 -8.74
C ILE A 144 3.03 10.17 -9.69
N CYS A 145 2.00 10.76 -9.10
CA CYS A 145 1.03 11.58 -9.79
C CYS A 145 1.31 13.04 -9.48
N THR A 146 1.27 13.86 -10.52
CA THR A 146 1.36 15.31 -10.46
C THR A 146 0.22 15.85 -11.31
N ASP A 147 -0.31 17.00 -10.93
CA ASP A 147 -1.20 17.77 -11.82
C ASP A 147 -0.50 18.14 -13.15
#